data_AF-A0A842MSW0-F1
#
_entry.id   AF-A0A842MSW0-F1
#
_cell.length_a   1.000
_cell.length_b   1.000
_cell.length_c   1.000
_cell.angle_alpha   90.00
_cell.angle_beta   90.00
_cell.angle_gamma   90.00
#
_symmetry.space_group_name_H-M   'P 1'
#
loop_
_entity.id
_entity.type
_entity.pdbx_description
1 polymer ?
#
loop_
_entity_poly.entity_id
_entity_poly.type
_entity_poly.pdbx_seq_one_letter_code
_entity_poly.pdbx_strand_id
1 'polypeptide(L)'
;AKEEADLVQELFNSLSVVLKPFCETLEISISKLPEKYRDRLNKAFLDRNGRLILVYKNDEVEVLDLKDGKNREIVSEIVDDLLSKLAELVSRQRSKIEKRVKVLLPITKEMQKAAKVFEEL
;
A
#
# COMPACT_ATOMS: atom_id res chain seq x y z
N ALA A 1 -5.49 -7.27 24.98
CA ALA A 1 -6.88 -7.35 24.48
C ALA A 1 -7.42 -6.01 23.98
N LYS A 2 -7.61 -4.98 24.83
CA LYS A 2 -8.07 -3.66 24.36
C LYS A 2 -6.99 -2.87 23.63
N GLU A 3 -5.80 -2.76 24.22
CA GLU A 3 -4.66 -2.05 23.63
C GLU A 3 -4.28 -2.60 22.24
N GLU A 4 -4.18 -3.93 22.11
CA GLU A 4 -3.96 -4.59 20.82
C GLU A 4 -5.06 -4.28 19.79
N ALA A 5 -6.32 -4.22 20.22
CA ALA A 5 -7.43 -3.83 19.35
C ALA A 5 -7.23 -2.41 18.80
N ASP A 6 -6.89 -1.49 19.70
CA ASP A 6 -6.69 -0.08 19.40
C ASP A 6 -5.47 0.09 18.46
N LEU A 7 -4.38 -0.66 18.69
CA LEU A 7 -3.20 -0.67 17.83
C LEU A 7 -3.49 -1.20 16.42
N VAL A 8 -4.19 -2.34 16.31
CA VAL A 8 -4.57 -2.90 14.99
C VAL A 8 -5.51 -1.95 14.25
N GLN A 9 -6.46 -1.34 14.96
CA GLN A 9 -7.36 -0.36 14.38
C GLN A 9 -6.58 0.86 13.86
N GLU A 10 -5.66 1.39 14.66
CA GLU A 10 -4.87 2.57 14.28
C GLU A 10 -3.90 2.27 13.13
N LEU A 11 -3.34 1.06 13.09
CA LEU A 11 -2.56 0.57 11.96
C LEU A 11 -3.38 0.64 10.67
N PHE A 12 -4.58 0.05 10.64
CA PHE A 12 -5.40 0.05 9.42
C PHE A 12 -5.96 1.43 9.06
N ASN A 13 -6.25 2.29 10.05
CA ASN A 13 -6.59 3.68 9.80
C ASN A 13 -5.44 4.40 9.07
N SER A 14 -4.22 4.26 9.59
CA SER A 14 -3.01 4.84 9.02
C SER A 14 -2.72 4.30 7.62
N LEU A 15 -2.81 2.97 7.46
CA LEU A 15 -2.61 2.29 6.18
C LEU A 15 -3.60 2.76 5.12
N SER A 16 -4.88 2.95 5.48
CA SER A 16 -5.89 3.41 4.54
C SER A 16 -5.53 4.78 3.96
N VAL A 17 -5.08 5.70 4.82
CA VAL A 17 -4.62 7.04 4.41
C VAL A 17 -3.39 6.95 3.51
N VAL A 18 -2.40 6.13 3.90
CA VAL A 18 -1.14 5.97 3.16
C VAL A 18 -1.38 5.30 1.82
N LEU A 19 -2.19 4.25 1.73
CA LEU A 19 -2.40 3.45 0.52
C LEU A 19 -3.35 4.11 -0.49
N LYS A 20 -4.26 4.98 -0.04
CA LYS A 20 -5.25 5.67 -0.88
C LYS A 20 -4.71 6.21 -2.22
N PRO A 21 -3.56 6.92 -2.28
CA PRO A 21 -3.00 7.41 -3.54
C PRO A 21 -2.28 6.35 -4.40
N PHE A 22 -2.03 5.14 -3.88
CA PHE A 22 -1.16 4.15 -4.53
C PHE A 22 -1.93 2.96 -5.10
N CYS A 23 -2.81 2.33 -4.31
CA CYS A 23 -3.54 1.13 -4.71
C CYS A 23 -4.81 0.90 -3.88
N GLU A 24 -5.69 0.02 -4.39
CA GLU A 24 -6.87 -0.48 -3.68
C GLU A 24 -6.52 -1.68 -2.79
N THR A 25 -5.61 -2.52 -3.27
CA THR A 25 -5.14 -3.73 -2.60
C THR A 25 -3.63 -3.85 -2.72
N LEU A 26 -3.03 -4.53 -1.75
CA LEU A 26 -1.63 -4.90 -1.71
C LEU A 26 -1.52 -6.41 -1.67
N GLU A 27 -0.77 -7.00 -2.60
CA GLU A 27 -0.52 -8.45 -2.57
C GLU A 27 0.35 -8.79 -1.36
N ILE A 28 -0.04 -9.80 -0.58
CA ILE A 28 0.68 -10.31 0.59
C ILE A 28 1.41 -11.59 0.21
N SER A 29 2.65 -11.72 0.66
CA SER A 29 3.48 -12.89 0.35
C SER A 29 2.90 -14.11 1.06
N ILE A 30 2.59 -15.19 0.33
CA ILE A 30 2.01 -16.41 0.92
C ILE A 30 2.91 -17.01 2.00
N SER A 31 4.23 -16.91 1.86
CA SER A 31 5.21 -17.36 2.86
C SER A 31 5.11 -16.64 4.20
N LYS A 32 4.41 -15.50 4.26
CA LYS A 32 4.21 -14.67 5.45
C LYS A 32 2.85 -14.88 6.11
N LEU A 33 2.00 -15.75 5.54
CA LEU A 33 0.73 -16.13 6.13
C LEU A 33 0.89 -17.28 7.11
N PRO A 34 -0.09 -17.49 8.00
CA PRO A 34 -0.15 -18.67 8.86
C PRO A 34 -0.03 -19.97 8.08
N GLU A 35 0.68 -20.96 8.64
CA GLU A 35 0.98 -22.24 7.98
C GLU A 35 -0.26 -22.95 7.43
N LYS A 36 -1.39 -22.84 8.14
CA LYS A 36 -2.69 -23.43 7.73
C LYS A 36 -3.17 -23.01 6.34
N TYR A 37 -2.67 -21.89 5.81
CA TYR A 37 -3.05 -21.37 4.50
C TYR A 37 -2.02 -21.65 3.39
N ARG A 38 -0.72 -21.76 3.72
CA ARG A 38 0.39 -21.62 2.75
C ARG A 38 0.28 -22.55 1.53
N ASP A 39 -0.03 -23.83 1.73
CA ASP A 39 -0.04 -24.82 0.65
C ASP A 39 -1.30 -24.78 -0.21
N ARG A 40 -2.36 -24.13 0.29
CA ARG A 40 -3.69 -24.12 -0.34
C ARG A 40 -3.95 -22.85 -1.15
N LEU A 41 -3.18 -21.79 -0.91
CA LEU A 41 -3.36 -20.51 -1.55
C LEU A 41 -2.65 -20.41 -2.90
N ASN A 42 -3.31 -19.70 -3.82
CA ASN A 42 -2.75 -19.22 -5.07
C ASN A 42 -2.24 -17.77 -4.90
N LYS A 43 -3.03 -16.91 -4.25
CA LYS A 43 -2.69 -15.49 -3.98
C LYS A 43 -3.33 -15.00 -2.69
N ALA A 44 -2.79 -13.92 -2.14
CA ALA A 44 -3.39 -13.20 -1.03
C ALA A 44 -3.28 -11.69 -1.22
N PHE A 45 -4.32 -10.96 -0.87
CA PHE A 45 -4.38 -9.50 -1.01
C PHE A 45 -4.93 -8.88 0.27
N LEU A 46 -4.28 -7.82 0.74
CA LEU A 46 -4.79 -6.98 1.81
C LEU A 46 -5.40 -5.72 1.19
N ASP A 47 -6.65 -5.42 1.52
CA ASP A 47 -7.25 -4.16 1.13
C ASP A 47 -6.98 -3.04 2.15
N ARG A 48 -7.26 -1.79 1.75
CA ARG A 48 -7.09 -0.61 2.60
C ARG A 48 -7.98 -0.60 3.85
N ASN A 49 -9.00 -1.45 3.89
CA ASN A 49 -9.92 -1.56 5.01
C ASN A 49 -9.50 -2.66 5.99
N GLY A 50 -8.34 -3.27 5.83
CA GLY A 50 -7.87 -4.34 6.71
C GLY A 50 -8.51 -5.70 6.45
N ARG A 51 -9.10 -5.90 5.26
CA ARG A 51 -9.62 -7.21 4.85
C ARG A 51 -8.54 -7.96 4.08
N LEU A 52 -8.22 -9.15 4.55
CA LEU A 52 -7.34 -10.09 3.88
C LEU A 52 -8.17 -11.02 3.00
N ILE A 53 -7.96 -10.89 1.69
CA ILE A 53 -8.60 -11.67 0.63
C ILE A 53 -7.66 -12.80 0.27
N LEU A 54 -8.09 -14.03 0.52
CA LEU A 54 -7.38 -15.27 0.25
C LEU A 54 -7.97 -15.91 -0.99
N VAL A 55 -7.14 -16.13 -2.02
CA VAL A 55 -7.52 -16.82 -3.25
C VAL A 55 -6.90 -18.20 -3.25
N TYR A 56 -7.72 -19.23 -3.11
CA TYR A 56 -7.29 -20.61 -3.05
C TYR A 56 -6.99 -21.20 -4.44
N LYS A 57 -6.23 -22.30 -4.49
CA LYS A 57 -5.89 -23.01 -5.73
C LYS A 57 -7.09 -23.63 -6.46
N ASN A 58 -8.20 -23.83 -5.75
CA ASN A 58 -9.48 -24.28 -6.30
C ASN A 58 -10.40 -23.11 -6.69
N ASP A 59 -9.87 -21.90 -6.80
CA ASP A 59 -10.59 -20.65 -7.10
C ASP A 59 -11.61 -20.20 -6.05
N GLU A 60 -11.67 -20.87 -4.89
CA GLU A 60 -12.43 -20.36 -3.75
C GLU A 60 -11.79 -19.07 -3.21
N VAL A 61 -12.64 -18.15 -2.76
CA VAL A 61 -12.23 -16.88 -2.17
C VAL A 61 -12.75 -16.80 -0.75
N GLU A 62 -11.85 -16.54 0.19
CA GLU A 62 -12.16 -16.25 1.58
C GLU A 62 -11.74 -14.82 1.91
N VAL A 63 -12.56 -14.13 2.70
CA VAL A 63 -12.27 -12.77 3.15
C VAL A 63 -12.28 -12.74 4.66
N LEU A 64 -11.13 -12.39 5.24
CA LEU A 64 -10.93 -12.27 6.68
C LEU A 64 -10.81 -10.79 7.05
N ASP A 65 -11.64 -10.31 7.98
CA ASP A 65 -11.43 -8.99 8.58
C ASP A 65 -10.36 -9.11 9.67
N LEU A 66 -9.20 -8.48 9.45
CA LEU A 66 -8.07 -8.53 10.39
C LEU A 66 -8.28 -7.65 11.63
N LYS A 67 -9.32 -6.81 11.65
CA LYS A 67 -9.71 -6.06 12.85
C LYS A 67 -10.52 -6.91 13.83
N ASP A 68 -11.13 -7.99 13.34
CA ASP A 68 -11.80 -8.98 14.19
C ASP A 68 -10.78 -9.70 15.06
N GLY A 69 -11.09 -9.83 16.35
CA GLY A 69 -10.20 -10.41 17.36
C GLY A 69 -9.71 -11.81 17.01
N LYS A 70 -10.49 -12.59 16.25
CA LYS A 70 -10.12 -13.94 15.81
C LYS A 70 -9.02 -13.97 14.75
N ASN A 71 -8.79 -12.86 14.05
CA ASN A 71 -7.85 -12.77 12.94
C ASN A 71 -6.67 -11.84 13.23
N ARG A 72 -6.62 -11.18 14.40
CA ARG A 72 -5.58 -10.20 14.74
C ARG A 72 -4.18 -10.81 14.79
N GLU A 73 -4.08 -12.08 15.20
CA GLU A 73 -2.81 -12.82 15.18
C GLU A 73 -2.13 -12.79 13.80
N ILE A 74 -2.93 -12.81 12.72
CA ILE A 74 -2.44 -12.79 11.34
C ILE A 74 -1.73 -11.46 11.04
N VAL A 75 -2.17 -10.36 11.66
CA VAL A 75 -1.53 -9.04 11.50
C VAL A 75 -0.05 -9.12 11.89
N SER A 76 0.26 -9.78 13.00
CA SER A 76 1.64 -9.93 13.47
C SER A 76 2.53 -10.70 12.50
N GLU A 77 1.98 -11.65 11.74
CA GLU A 77 2.73 -12.45 10.78
C GLU A 77 3.01 -11.69 9.47
N ILE A 78 2.08 -10.82 9.07
CA ILE A 78 2.15 -10.14 7.77
C ILE A 78 2.70 -8.70 7.86
N VAL A 79 2.81 -8.11 9.06
CA VAL A 79 3.13 -6.69 9.22
C VAL A 79 4.49 -6.32 8.60
N ASP A 80 5.50 -7.18 8.73
CA ASP A 80 6.82 -6.92 8.14
C ASP A 80 6.79 -6.90 6.61
N ASP A 81 6.02 -7.83 6.01
CA ASP A 81 5.81 -7.89 4.55
C ASP A 81 5.07 -6.65 4.05
N LEU A 82 4.04 -6.26 4.80
CA LEU A 82 3.23 -5.07 4.54
C LEU A 82 4.09 -3.79 4.58
N LEU A 83 4.84 -3.57 5.66
CA LEU A 83 5.70 -2.40 5.82
C LEU A 83 6.80 -2.34 4.75
N SER A 84 7.39 -3.48 4.40
CA SER A 84 8.40 -3.56 3.34
C SER A 84 7.83 -3.15 1.99
N LYS A 85 6.66 -3.67 1.62
CA LYS A 85 5.98 -3.33 0.36
C LYS A 85 5.50 -1.90 0.32
N LEU A 86 5.08 -1.33 1.45
CA LEU A 86 4.75 0.09 1.55
C LEU A 86 5.98 0.97 1.30
N ALA A 87 7.12 0.63 1.89
CA ALA A 87 8.36 1.37 1.67
C ALA A 87 8.75 1.35 0.18
N GLU A 88 8.60 0.20 -0.50
CA GLU A 88 8.81 0.12 -1.93
C GLU A 88 7.84 1.00 -2.74
N LEU A 89 6.54 0.98 -2.42
CA LEU A 89 5.54 1.81 -3.10
C LEU A 89 5.85 3.30 -2.97
N VAL A 90 6.18 3.75 -1.75
CA VAL A 90 6.56 5.14 -1.48
C VAL A 90 7.82 5.52 -2.25
N SER A 91 8.84 4.66 -2.24
CA SER A 91 10.09 4.88 -2.98
C SER A 91 9.85 4.98 -4.50
N ARG A 92 9.06 4.06 -5.06
CA ARG A 92 8.69 4.09 -6.48
C ARG A 92 7.92 5.35 -6.85
N GLN A 93 7.00 5.81 -6.00
CA GLN A 93 6.27 7.04 -6.26
C GLN A 93 7.18 8.26 -6.20
N ARG A 94 8.04 8.35 -5.18
CA ARG A 94 9.02 9.43 -5.06
C ARG A 94 9.87 9.53 -6.33
N SER A 95 10.41 8.40 -6.80
CA SER A 95 11.20 8.38 -8.04
C SER A 95 10.40 8.84 -9.27
N LYS A 96 9.11 8.46 -9.39
CA LYS A 96 8.23 8.94 -10.47
C LYS A 96 8.04 10.45 -10.41
N ILE A 97 7.81 11.02 -9.22
CA ILE A 97 7.64 12.46 -9.02
C ILE A 97 8.94 13.20 -9.38
N GLU A 98 10.09 12.74 -8.87
CA GLU A 98 11.39 13.33 -9.17
C GLU A 98 11.67 13.36 -10.68
N LYS A 99 11.37 12.27 -11.41
CA LYS A 99 11.49 12.23 -12.87
C LYS A 99 10.59 13.26 -13.56
N ARG A 100 9.34 13.42 -13.11
CA ARG A 100 8.42 14.44 -13.65
C ARG A 100 8.93 15.85 -13.40
N VAL A 101 9.39 16.15 -12.18
CA VAL A 101 9.96 17.45 -11.83
C VAL A 101 11.17 17.76 -12.70
N LYS A 102 12.07 16.78 -12.91
CA LYS A 102 13.26 16.94 -13.76
C LYS A 102 12.91 17.31 -15.21
N VAL A 103 11.80 16.78 -15.74
CA VAL A 103 11.31 17.10 -17.10
C VAL A 103 10.62 18.46 -17.16
N LEU A 104 9.79 18.77 -16.17
CA LEU A 104 8.97 19.99 -16.19
C LEU A 104 9.77 21.24 -15.85
N LEU A 105 10.78 21.15 -14.97
CA LEU A 105 11.50 22.31 -14.47
C LEU A 105 12.22 23.12 -15.58
N PRO A 106 12.91 22.52 -16.57
CA PRO A 106 13.45 23.26 -17.70
C PRO A 106 12.37 23.94 -18.54
N ILE A 107 11.25 23.25 -18.81
CA ILE A 107 10.13 23.80 -19.58
C ILE A 107 9.56 25.04 -18.88
N THR A 108 9.31 24.94 -17.57
CA THR A 108 8.85 26.08 -16.77
C THR A 108 9.83 27.25 -16.82
N LYS A 109 11.14 26.99 -16.77
CA LYS A 109 12.17 28.05 -16.88
C LYS A 109 12.13 28.75 -18.24
N GLU A 110 12.00 28.00 -19.34
CA GLU A 110 11.91 28.60 -20.68
C GLU A 110 10.62 29.41 -20.85
N MET A 111 9.49 28.92 -20.34
CA MET A 111 8.23 29.69 -20.34
C MET A 111 8.35 30.98 -19.53
N GLN A 112 9.00 30.94 -18.35
CA GLN A 112 9.25 32.13 -17.53
C GLN A 112 10.16 33.14 -18.23
N LYS A 113 11.19 32.68 -18.96
CA LYS A 113 12.03 33.57 -19.77
C LYS A 113 11.22 34.24 -20.88
N ALA A 114 10.42 33.48 -21.61
CA ALA A 114 9.57 34.02 -22.67
C ALA A 114 8.58 35.05 -22.11
N ALA A 115 7.92 34.75 -20.99
CA ALA A 115 6.97 35.66 -20.34
C ALA A 115 7.63 37.01 -19.98
N LYS A 116 8.85 37.00 -19.42
CA LYS A 116 9.59 38.24 -19.10
C LYS A 116 9.87 39.10 -20.33
N VAL A 117 10.20 38.48 -21.47
CA VAL A 117 10.42 39.22 -22.73
C VAL A 117 9.15 39.95 -23.17
N PHE A 118 7.98 39.36 -22.97
CA PHE A 118 6.70 40.00 -23.28
C PHE A 118 6.26 41.06 -22.28
N GLU A 119 6.75 41.03 -21.03
CA GLU A 119 6.50 42.07 -20.03
C GLU A 119 7.35 43.33 -20.24
N GLU A 120 8.47 43.22 -20.97
CA GLU A 120 9.39 44.32 -21.29
C GLU A 120 9.07 45.04 -22.61
N LEU A 121 8.02 44.62 -23.32
CA LEU A 121 7.49 45.21 -24.57
C LEU A 121 6.28 46.12 -24.28
#